data_AF-A0A930RKK4-F1
#
_entry.id   AF-A0A930RKK4-F1
#
_cell.length_a   1.000
_cell.length_b   1.000
_cell.length_c   1.000
_cell.angle_alpha   90.00
_cell.angle_beta   90.00
_cell.angle_gamma   90.00
#
_symmetry.space_group_name_H-M   'P 1'
#
loop_
_entity.id
_entity.type
_entity.pdbx_description
1 polymer ?
#
loop_
_entity_poly.entity_id
_entity_poly.type
_entity_poly.pdbx_seq_one_letter_code
_entity_poly.pdbx_strand_id
1 'polypeptide(L)'
;MGLKDLFSRKKEEPKVEEKPVQPEEKKEEQAAVETAPKKVEKTKETEEPRVFTVGIEYIYTVSKDSPDMVVAGQVTGTIKVGDEVILTKMGSDDEEPFRTAVYGIQVGEDRVMEVSNKKAVLWVENATQFFPYVGTVLHSEGVTEQQMYSAYINALGERFVGVEDGVITDLDRAHLSITDIAEIWRLFLWYCNANAENDSEEKREENFNKLRTLVTIVRDKLLILDGIYAVYSVKTGEPFLFAKTSTEDEDNYLTSPPMIHLVTKANKKHLKERNADDENYELRYIDNGEDKQGILNFLREAILLDGAQGVQILSEYTAIAAEGLVELPNYEGMREVDIPVENPGLVRWMLLLGQLGKPDTPEKEFLHEMYFYFFGQELLKANFITPMRAHGEIPQANEKGVTKFKDGFKFDLAMEKGTEKQQAMMFFTDWLRFRQKFGEDWQGLIQQLDGNLSIHDVIINGTGKPEAGAYITESIFNKIKEAHKKDA
;
A
#
# COMPACT_ATOMS: atom_id res chain seq x y z
N MET A 1 7.35 -20.60 -25.33
CA MET A 1 8.31 -20.75 -24.22
C MET A 1 7.59 -20.24 -22.98
N GLY A 2 7.46 -21.06 -21.95
CA GLY A 2 6.62 -20.75 -20.78
C GLY A 2 7.37 -19.91 -19.75
N LEU A 3 6.63 -19.17 -18.91
CA LEU A 3 7.16 -18.27 -17.87
C LEU A 3 8.13 -18.96 -16.88
N LYS A 4 8.11 -20.29 -16.79
CA LYS A 4 9.04 -21.09 -15.97
C LYS A 4 10.51 -20.92 -16.34
N ASP A 5 10.83 -20.60 -17.60
CA ASP A 5 12.22 -20.48 -18.06
C ASP A 5 12.91 -19.19 -17.55
N LEU A 6 12.14 -18.22 -17.02
CA LEU A 6 12.65 -16.94 -16.51
C LEU A 6 13.11 -16.96 -15.04
N PHE A 7 12.83 -18.02 -14.26
CA PHE A 7 13.14 -18.08 -12.82
C PHE A 7 14.28 -19.05 -12.44
N SER A 8 15.09 -19.50 -13.40
CA SER A 8 16.28 -20.29 -13.10
C SER A 8 17.46 -19.40 -12.66
N ARG A 9 17.57 -19.15 -11.35
CA ARG A 9 18.86 -18.77 -10.75
C ARG A 9 19.84 -19.91 -10.98
N LYS A 10 20.88 -19.68 -11.79
CA LYS A 10 22.06 -20.56 -11.86
C LYS A 10 22.59 -20.75 -10.44
N LYS A 11 22.38 -21.94 -9.87
CA LYS A 11 23.14 -22.39 -8.70
C LYS A 11 24.54 -22.73 -9.17
N GLU A 12 25.54 -22.00 -8.69
CA GLU A 12 26.92 -22.44 -8.74
C GLU A 12 27.06 -23.71 -7.88
N GLU A 13 27.61 -24.76 -8.48
CA GLU A 13 27.88 -26.04 -7.82
C GLU A 13 29.04 -25.89 -6.83
N PRO A 14 28.92 -26.38 -5.58
CA PRO A 14 30.07 -26.52 -4.72
C PRO A 14 30.93 -27.71 -5.14
N LYS A 15 32.22 -27.46 -5.30
CA LYS A 15 33.26 -28.47 -5.55
C LYS A 15 33.30 -29.49 -4.40
N VAL A 16 33.19 -30.76 -4.77
CA VAL A 16 33.40 -31.92 -3.89
C VAL A 16 34.89 -32.12 -3.70
N GLU A 17 35.37 -32.02 -2.45
CA GLU A 17 36.66 -32.59 -2.05
C GLU A 17 36.42 -34.02 -1.54
N GLU A 18 36.88 -35.00 -2.31
CA GLU A 18 37.01 -36.39 -1.89
C GLU A 18 38.14 -36.54 -0.87
N LYS A 19 37.94 -37.33 0.18
CA LYS A 19 38.98 -38.09 0.89
C LYS A 19 38.32 -39.24 1.71
N PRO A 20 39.06 -40.30 2.06
CA PRO A 20 38.68 -41.67 1.67
C PRO A 20 38.27 -42.56 2.85
N VAL A 21 37.59 -43.65 2.50
CA VAL A 21 37.17 -44.75 3.39
C VAL A 21 38.37 -45.62 3.80
N GLN A 22 38.41 -46.01 5.08
CA GLN A 22 39.06 -47.25 5.53
C GLN A 22 38.15 -48.04 6.50
N PRO A 23 38.30 -49.37 6.57
CA PRO A 23 37.28 -50.33 7.02
C PRO A 23 37.62 -50.99 8.37
N GLU A 24 36.85 -52.03 8.73
CA GLU A 24 36.95 -52.95 9.90
C GLU A 24 35.97 -52.59 11.04
N GLU A 25 35.23 -53.51 11.69
CA GLU A 25 35.54 -54.90 12.00
C GLU A 25 34.26 -55.67 12.38
N LYS A 26 34.23 -56.98 12.10
CA LYS A 26 33.20 -57.94 12.53
C LYS A 26 33.27 -58.21 14.04
N LYS A 27 32.14 -58.42 14.71
CA LYS A 27 32.01 -59.44 15.75
C LYS A 27 30.64 -60.12 15.72
N GLU A 28 30.70 -61.44 15.60
CA GLU A 28 29.61 -62.39 15.80
C GLU A 28 29.24 -62.47 17.28
N GLU A 29 27.95 -62.69 17.57
CA GLU A 29 27.56 -63.66 18.59
C GLU A 29 26.15 -64.20 18.31
N GLN A 30 26.07 -65.52 18.22
CA GLN A 30 24.84 -66.31 18.05
C GLN A 30 24.22 -66.59 19.42
N ALA A 31 22.90 -66.54 19.53
CA ALA A 31 22.12 -67.54 20.30
C ALA A 31 20.65 -67.47 19.90
N ALA A 32 20.12 -68.61 19.46
CA ALA A 32 18.75 -68.84 19.04
C ALA A 32 17.80 -69.06 20.23
N VAL A 33 16.56 -68.57 20.14
CA VAL A 33 15.37 -69.27 20.67
C VAL A 33 14.18 -68.99 19.75
N GLU A 34 13.66 -70.07 19.16
CA GLU A 34 12.43 -70.16 18.38
C GLU A 34 11.20 -70.19 19.31
N THR A 35 10.19 -69.35 19.09
CA THR A 35 8.78 -69.66 19.43
C THR A 35 7.78 -68.82 18.61
N ALA A 36 7.06 -69.49 17.69
CA ALA A 36 5.67 -69.35 17.24
C ALA A 36 5.07 -67.98 16.76
N PRO A 37 4.13 -67.99 15.79
CA PRO A 37 3.92 -66.87 14.85
C PRO A 37 3.04 -65.75 15.42
N LYS A 38 3.54 -64.50 15.37
CA LYS A 38 2.72 -63.29 15.54
C LYS A 38 2.09 -62.90 14.20
N LYS A 39 0.77 -62.70 14.21
CA LYS A 39 -0.01 -62.02 13.18
C LYS A 39 0.71 -60.75 12.73
N VAL A 40 0.92 -60.60 11.43
CA VAL A 40 1.31 -59.34 10.80
C VAL A 40 0.12 -58.39 10.89
N GLU A 41 0.09 -57.55 11.91
CA GLU A 41 -0.63 -56.28 11.83
C GLU A 41 0.11 -55.42 10.81
N LYS A 42 -0.55 -55.12 9.68
CA LYS A 42 -0.15 -54.03 8.81
C LYS A 42 -0.22 -52.75 9.64
N THR A 43 0.92 -52.31 10.14
CA THR A 43 1.14 -50.91 10.49
C THR A 43 0.82 -50.10 9.24
N LYS A 44 -0.30 -49.36 9.26
CA LYS A 44 -0.49 -48.23 8.36
C LYS A 44 0.65 -47.27 8.70
N GLU A 45 1.67 -47.23 7.85
CA GLU A 45 2.56 -46.08 7.80
C GLU A 45 1.66 -44.87 7.58
N THR A 46 1.59 -43.99 8.56
CA THR A 46 1.02 -42.66 8.40
C THR A 46 1.91 -41.96 7.38
N GLU A 47 1.50 -41.96 6.10
CA GLU A 47 2.16 -41.11 5.09
C GLU A 47 2.19 -39.69 5.65
N GLU A 48 3.36 -39.06 5.66
CA GLU A 48 3.45 -37.63 5.95
C GLU A 48 2.49 -36.87 5.02
N PRO A 49 1.76 -35.87 5.52
CA PRO A 49 0.81 -35.13 4.70
C PRO A 49 1.52 -34.52 3.50
N ARG A 50 1.03 -34.83 2.30
CA ARG A 50 1.65 -34.35 1.05
C ARG A 50 1.44 -32.84 0.95
N VAL A 51 2.52 -32.11 0.71
CA VAL A 51 2.49 -30.65 0.54
C VAL A 51 2.40 -30.32 -0.95
N PHE A 52 1.32 -29.66 -1.37
CA PHE A 52 1.15 -29.23 -2.76
C PHE A 52 0.30 -27.95 -2.90
N THR A 53 0.48 -27.26 -4.01
CA THR A 53 -0.30 -26.08 -4.41
C THR A 53 -0.64 -26.10 -5.90
N VAL A 54 -1.78 -25.55 -6.24
CA VAL A 54 -2.26 -25.33 -7.61
C VAL A 54 -2.95 -23.98 -7.65
N GLY A 55 -2.34 -23.01 -8.34
CA GLY A 55 -3.02 -21.76 -8.67
C GLY A 55 -3.96 -21.99 -9.85
N ILE A 56 -5.23 -21.62 -9.70
CA ILE A 56 -6.24 -21.89 -10.73
C ILE A 56 -6.10 -20.89 -11.88
N GLU A 57 -5.76 -21.38 -13.07
CA GLU A 57 -5.61 -20.63 -14.31
C GLU A 57 -6.90 -20.65 -15.15
N TYR A 58 -7.65 -21.76 -15.10
CA TYR A 58 -8.91 -21.95 -15.83
C TYR A 58 -9.94 -22.70 -14.99
N ILE A 59 -11.21 -22.39 -15.23
CA ILE A 59 -12.35 -22.94 -14.49
C ILE A 59 -13.47 -23.28 -15.46
N TYR A 60 -14.05 -24.47 -15.28
CA TYR A 60 -15.18 -24.95 -16.05
C TYR A 60 -16.18 -25.63 -15.12
N THR A 61 -17.48 -25.43 -15.38
CA THR A 61 -18.54 -26.21 -14.73
C THR A 61 -18.64 -27.57 -15.40
N VAL A 62 -18.76 -28.66 -14.63
CA VAL A 62 -18.97 -30.01 -15.20
C VAL A 62 -20.28 -30.08 -15.99
N SER A 63 -21.33 -29.46 -15.45
CA SER A 63 -22.61 -29.19 -16.13
C SER A 63 -23.34 -28.06 -15.38
N LYS A 64 -24.45 -27.56 -15.93
CA LYS A 64 -25.19 -26.41 -15.36
C LYS A 64 -25.67 -26.65 -13.92
N ASP A 65 -25.97 -27.90 -13.57
CA ASP A 65 -26.54 -28.27 -12.27
C ASP A 65 -25.57 -29.09 -11.40
N SER A 66 -24.31 -29.25 -11.83
CA SER A 66 -23.32 -29.97 -11.04
C SER A 66 -22.75 -29.08 -9.95
N PRO A 67 -22.64 -29.59 -8.70
CA PRO A 67 -21.95 -28.87 -7.63
C PRO A 67 -20.42 -28.89 -7.83
N ASP A 68 -19.90 -29.69 -8.76
CA ASP A 68 -18.47 -29.88 -8.98
C ASP A 68 -17.92 -28.94 -10.04
N MET A 69 -16.62 -28.68 -9.95
CA MET A 69 -15.91 -27.87 -10.95
C MET A 69 -14.67 -28.58 -11.48
N VAL A 70 -14.33 -28.23 -12.71
CA VAL A 70 -13.09 -28.63 -13.36
C VAL A 70 -12.17 -27.42 -13.37
N VAL A 71 -10.98 -27.56 -12.79
CA VAL A 71 -10.01 -26.47 -12.67
C VAL A 71 -8.70 -26.90 -13.32
N ALA A 72 -7.98 -25.97 -13.93
CA ALA A 72 -6.67 -26.25 -14.50
C ALA A 72 -5.62 -25.28 -13.96
N GLY A 73 -4.41 -25.79 -13.76
CA GLY A 73 -3.30 -24.98 -13.27
C GLY A 73 -2.01 -25.79 -13.12
N GLN A 74 -0.92 -25.07 -12.84
CA GLN A 74 0.36 -25.68 -12.52
C GLN A 74 0.37 -26.30 -11.12
N VAL A 75 0.51 -27.64 -11.05
CA VAL A 75 0.74 -28.34 -9.79
C VAL A 75 2.19 -28.15 -9.36
N THR A 76 2.43 -27.73 -8.11
CA THR A 76 3.74 -27.78 -7.44
C THR A 76 3.62 -28.72 -6.25
N GLY A 77 4.54 -29.69 -6.14
CA GLY A 77 4.37 -30.86 -5.28
C GLY A 77 3.66 -32.00 -6.02
N THR A 78 3.02 -32.91 -5.28
CA THR A 78 2.35 -34.10 -5.80
C THR A 78 0.92 -34.17 -5.28
N ILE A 79 -0.05 -34.31 -6.18
CA ILE A 79 -1.48 -34.50 -5.85
C ILE A 79 -1.98 -35.82 -6.44
N LYS A 80 -2.87 -36.49 -5.71
CA LYS A 80 -3.53 -37.74 -6.12
C LYS A 80 -5.04 -37.63 -6.08
N VAL A 81 -5.71 -38.48 -6.85
CA VAL A 81 -7.16 -38.66 -6.77
C VAL A 81 -7.51 -39.16 -5.36
N GLY A 82 -8.49 -38.51 -4.73
CA GLY A 82 -8.92 -38.73 -3.36
C GLY A 82 -8.24 -37.84 -2.32
N ASP A 83 -7.27 -37.01 -2.70
CA ASP A 83 -6.65 -36.06 -1.77
C ASP A 83 -7.67 -34.99 -1.34
N GLU A 84 -7.71 -34.71 -0.03
CA GLU A 84 -8.40 -33.54 0.51
C GLU A 84 -7.60 -32.28 0.13
N VAL A 85 -8.34 -31.22 -0.20
CA VAL A 85 -7.81 -29.94 -0.66
C VAL A 85 -8.53 -28.79 -0.01
N ILE A 86 -7.82 -27.68 0.15
CA ILE A 86 -8.31 -26.41 0.65
C ILE A 86 -8.27 -25.42 -0.51
N LEU A 87 -9.38 -24.74 -0.76
CA LEU A 87 -9.50 -23.64 -1.70
C LEU A 87 -9.42 -22.32 -0.93
N THR A 88 -8.46 -21.47 -1.31
CA THR A 88 -8.20 -20.18 -0.68
C THR A 88 -8.11 -19.07 -1.73
N LYS A 89 -8.87 -17.99 -1.56
CA LYS A 89 -8.80 -16.79 -2.40
C LYS A 89 -7.85 -15.78 -1.78
N MET A 90 -6.58 -15.85 -2.18
CA MET A 90 -5.50 -15.02 -1.59
C MET A 90 -5.75 -13.51 -1.73
N GLY A 91 -6.49 -13.06 -2.74
CA GLY A 91 -6.84 -11.65 -2.93
C GLY A 91 -8.04 -11.17 -2.11
N SER A 92 -8.84 -12.08 -1.56
CA SER A 92 -10.10 -11.75 -0.88
C SER A 92 -9.86 -11.34 0.58
N ASP A 93 -10.61 -10.34 1.02
CA ASP A 93 -10.47 -9.75 2.36
C ASP A 93 -11.20 -10.54 3.45
N ASP A 94 -12.28 -11.24 3.10
CA ASP A 94 -13.25 -11.77 4.09
C ASP A 94 -13.71 -13.22 3.77
N GLU A 95 -13.20 -13.86 2.71
CA GLU A 95 -13.60 -15.23 2.36
C GLU A 95 -12.79 -16.30 3.09
N GLU A 96 -13.49 -17.16 3.84
CA GLU A 96 -12.90 -18.28 4.57
C GLU A 96 -12.52 -19.44 3.62
N PRO A 97 -11.42 -20.16 3.89
CA PRO A 97 -11.02 -21.30 3.07
C PRO A 97 -12.07 -22.42 3.02
N PHE A 98 -12.21 -23.06 1.86
CA PHE A 98 -13.18 -24.14 1.65
C PHE A 98 -12.50 -25.50 1.46
N ARG A 99 -12.87 -26.48 2.28
CA ARG A 99 -12.33 -27.85 2.23
C ARG A 99 -13.18 -28.75 1.35
N THR A 100 -12.51 -29.52 0.50
CA THR A 100 -13.14 -30.48 -0.40
C THR A 100 -12.13 -31.53 -0.86
N ALA A 101 -12.42 -32.31 -1.91
CA ALA A 101 -11.53 -33.33 -2.45
C ALA A 101 -11.40 -33.25 -3.97
N VAL A 102 -10.29 -33.78 -4.48
CA VAL A 102 -10.08 -33.99 -5.92
C VAL A 102 -10.47 -35.42 -6.28
N TYR A 103 -11.44 -35.59 -7.18
CA TYR A 103 -11.93 -36.92 -7.59
C TYR A 103 -11.47 -37.35 -8.99
N GLY A 104 -10.76 -36.48 -9.70
CA GLY A 104 -10.22 -36.81 -11.02
C GLY A 104 -9.04 -35.92 -11.39
N ILE A 105 -8.07 -36.49 -12.09
CA ILE A 105 -6.90 -35.78 -12.61
C ILE A 105 -6.70 -36.15 -14.08
N GLN A 106 -6.38 -35.14 -14.90
CA GLN A 106 -6.03 -35.31 -16.30
C GLN A 106 -4.76 -34.52 -16.64
N VAL A 107 -3.86 -35.14 -17.40
CA VAL A 107 -2.62 -34.53 -17.90
C VAL A 107 -2.56 -34.74 -19.40
N GLY A 108 -2.71 -33.65 -20.17
CA GLY A 108 -2.92 -33.78 -21.62
C GLY A 108 -4.23 -34.50 -21.90
N GLU A 109 -4.18 -35.60 -22.65
CA GLU A 109 -5.34 -36.44 -22.96
C GLU A 109 -5.55 -37.58 -21.95
N ASP A 110 -4.57 -37.84 -21.08
CA ASP A 110 -4.55 -39.02 -20.21
C ASP A 110 -5.19 -38.74 -18.85
N ARG A 111 -6.07 -39.65 -18.41
CA ARG A 111 -6.56 -39.73 -17.04
C ARG A 111 -5.52 -40.43 -16.18
N VAL A 112 -5.13 -39.78 -15.09
CA VAL A 112 -4.08 -40.28 -14.18
C VAL A 112 -4.59 -40.30 -12.75
N MET A 113 -3.97 -41.12 -11.91
CA MET A 113 -4.29 -41.19 -10.47
C MET A 113 -3.42 -40.23 -9.64
N GLU A 114 -2.29 -39.78 -10.19
CA GLU A 114 -1.37 -38.87 -9.52
C GLU A 114 -0.63 -37.98 -10.54
N VAL A 115 -0.26 -36.77 -10.14
CA VAL A 115 0.56 -35.85 -10.94
C VAL A 115 1.50 -35.05 -10.03
N SER A 116 2.71 -34.79 -10.52
CA SER A 116 3.72 -34.00 -9.81
C SER A 116 4.32 -32.90 -10.68
N ASN A 117 4.45 -31.70 -10.14
CA ASN A 117 5.21 -30.58 -10.72
C ASN A 117 4.86 -30.23 -12.19
N LYS A 118 3.60 -30.42 -12.61
CA LYS A 118 3.14 -30.26 -14.00
C LYS A 118 1.77 -29.60 -14.08
N LYS A 119 1.45 -28.96 -15.21
CA LYS A 119 0.07 -28.51 -15.49
C LYS A 119 -0.85 -29.72 -15.55
N ALA A 120 -2.00 -29.62 -14.87
CA ALA A 120 -3.01 -30.66 -14.83
C ALA A 120 -4.41 -30.03 -14.78
N VAL A 121 -5.40 -30.83 -15.17
CA VAL A 121 -6.82 -30.54 -15.00
C VAL A 121 -7.35 -31.40 -13.87
N LEU A 122 -8.01 -30.79 -12.90
CA LEU A 122 -8.50 -31.40 -11.67
C LEU A 122 -10.01 -31.28 -11.59
N TRP A 123 -10.68 -32.37 -11.21
CA TRP A 123 -12.10 -32.38 -10.88
C TRP A 123 -12.24 -32.26 -9.37
N VAL A 124 -12.93 -31.20 -8.93
CA VAL A 124 -13.02 -30.81 -7.52
C VAL A 124 -14.47 -30.93 -7.08
N GLU A 125 -14.71 -31.70 -6.03
CA GLU A 125 -16.06 -31.96 -5.51
C GLU A 125 -16.66 -30.67 -4.93
N ASN A 126 -17.95 -30.45 -5.14
CA ASN A 126 -18.74 -29.39 -4.49
C ASN A 126 -18.15 -27.95 -4.57
N ALA A 127 -17.22 -27.69 -5.48
CA ALA A 127 -16.47 -26.45 -5.55
C ALA A 127 -17.32 -25.24 -5.94
N THR A 128 -18.50 -25.43 -6.56
CA THR A 128 -19.39 -24.30 -6.89
C THR A 128 -19.91 -23.59 -5.65
N GLN A 129 -19.94 -24.24 -4.47
CA GLN A 129 -20.33 -23.61 -3.21
C GLN A 129 -19.37 -22.49 -2.79
N PHE A 130 -18.10 -22.58 -3.20
CA PHE A 130 -17.07 -21.59 -2.92
C PHE A 130 -16.92 -20.54 -4.03
N PHE A 131 -17.49 -20.80 -5.22
CA PHE A 131 -17.35 -19.95 -6.41
C PHE A 131 -15.88 -19.55 -6.67
N PRO A 132 -14.96 -20.50 -6.90
CA PRO A 132 -13.58 -20.19 -7.22
C PRO A 132 -13.51 -19.40 -8.54
N TYR A 133 -12.53 -18.50 -8.61
CA TYR A 133 -12.17 -17.73 -9.80
C TYR A 133 -10.65 -17.83 -10.04
N VAL A 134 -10.17 -17.33 -11.17
CA VAL A 134 -8.74 -17.35 -11.53
C VAL A 134 -7.89 -16.72 -10.43
N GLY A 135 -6.84 -17.41 -9.98
CA GLY A 135 -6.01 -16.99 -8.86
C GLY A 135 -6.43 -17.59 -7.51
N THR A 136 -7.60 -18.23 -7.41
CA THR A 136 -7.89 -19.10 -6.26
C THR A 136 -6.82 -20.19 -6.19
N VAL A 137 -6.31 -20.47 -4.98
CA VAL A 137 -5.28 -21.48 -4.75
C VAL A 137 -5.90 -22.72 -4.14
N LEU A 138 -5.75 -23.85 -4.83
CA LEU A 138 -6.04 -25.17 -4.31
C LEU A 138 -4.76 -25.72 -3.68
N HIS A 139 -4.79 -26.11 -2.41
CA HIS A 139 -3.60 -26.54 -1.69
C HIS A 139 -3.91 -27.59 -0.62
N SER A 140 -2.88 -28.31 -0.16
CA SER A 140 -3.01 -29.21 0.99
C SER A 140 -2.74 -28.50 2.31
N GLU A 141 -2.98 -29.21 3.42
CA GLU A 141 -2.51 -28.76 4.73
C GLU A 141 -0.99 -28.70 4.81
N GLY A 142 -0.46 -27.76 5.59
CA GLY A 142 1.00 -27.62 5.83
C GLY A 142 1.75 -26.78 4.80
N VAL A 143 1.07 -26.24 3.79
CA VAL A 143 1.64 -25.29 2.83
C VAL A 143 1.92 -23.94 3.48
N THR A 144 3.04 -23.31 3.16
CA THR A 144 3.37 -21.97 3.65
C THR A 144 2.64 -20.87 2.87
N GLU A 145 2.44 -19.71 3.50
CA GLU A 145 1.82 -18.55 2.85
C GLU A 145 2.59 -18.10 1.60
N GLN A 146 3.92 -18.18 1.62
CA GLN A 146 4.77 -17.88 0.47
C GLN A 146 4.56 -18.86 -0.71
N GLN A 147 4.35 -20.15 -0.43
CA GLN A 147 4.03 -21.14 -1.46
C GLN A 147 2.66 -20.86 -2.08
N MET A 148 1.66 -20.53 -1.27
CA MET A 148 0.33 -20.13 -1.76
C MET A 148 0.42 -18.86 -2.60
N TYR A 149 1.11 -17.82 -2.12
CA TYR A 149 1.30 -16.57 -2.85
C TYR A 149 2.01 -16.80 -4.18
N SER A 150 3.03 -17.67 -4.22
CA SER A 150 3.71 -18.03 -5.47
C SER A 150 2.77 -18.69 -6.47
N ALA A 151 1.91 -19.62 -6.02
CA ALA A 151 0.91 -20.27 -6.88
C ALA A 151 -0.14 -19.28 -7.38
N TYR A 152 -0.61 -18.38 -6.51
CA TYR A 152 -1.54 -17.29 -6.83
C TYR A 152 -1.00 -16.34 -7.90
N ILE A 153 0.20 -15.79 -7.70
CA ILE A 153 0.85 -14.86 -8.64
C ILE A 153 1.13 -15.53 -9.99
N ASN A 154 1.56 -16.80 -9.98
CA ASN A 154 1.76 -17.55 -11.22
C ASN A 154 0.45 -17.72 -12.00
N ALA A 155 -0.66 -18.05 -11.32
CA ALA A 155 -1.94 -18.21 -11.98
C ALA A 155 -2.46 -16.90 -12.59
N LEU A 156 -2.36 -15.78 -11.85
CA LEU A 156 -2.72 -14.46 -12.37
C LEU A 156 -1.84 -14.06 -13.57
N GLY A 157 -0.54 -14.27 -13.47
CA GLY A 157 0.41 -13.96 -14.56
C GLY A 157 0.17 -14.80 -15.81
N GLU A 158 0.02 -16.11 -15.67
CA GLU A 158 -0.26 -17.00 -16.80
C GLU A 158 -1.58 -16.62 -17.48
N ARG A 159 -2.64 -16.39 -16.71
CA ARG A 159 -3.96 -16.12 -17.28
C ARG A 159 -4.08 -14.70 -17.83
N PHE A 160 -3.84 -13.68 -17.02
CA PHE A 160 -4.16 -12.30 -17.38
C PHE A 160 -3.04 -11.61 -18.16
N VAL A 161 -1.78 -12.00 -17.96
CA VAL A 161 -0.66 -11.44 -18.73
C VAL A 161 -0.33 -12.32 -19.93
N GLY A 162 -0.16 -13.64 -19.71
CA GLY A 162 0.27 -14.56 -20.75
C GLY A 162 -0.79 -14.88 -21.81
N VAL A 163 -2.05 -15.02 -21.40
CA VAL A 163 -3.15 -15.44 -22.30
C VAL A 163 -4.02 -14.26 -22.73
N GLU A 164 -4.45 -13.44 -21.77
CA GLU A 164 -5.37 -12.32 -22.04
C GLU A 164 -4.66 -10.98 -22.33
N ASP A 165 -3.31 -10.97 -22.37
CA ASP A 165 -2.48 -9.81 -22.75
C ASP A 165 -2.89 -8.49 -22.05
N GLY A 166 -3.14 -8.56 -20.73
CA GLY A 166 -3.50 -7.44 -19.86
C GLY A 166 -4.96 -7.00 -19.93
N VAL A 167 -5.83 -7.72 -20.65
CA VAL A 167 -7.25 -7.40 -20.80
C VAL A 167 -8.08 -8.02 -19.67
N ILE A 168 -8.94 -7.21 -19.05
CA ILE A 168 -9.89 -7.63 -18.01
C ILE A 168 -11.31 -7.50 -18.56
N THR A 169 -12.06 -8.60 -18.56
CA THR A 169 -13.47 -8.58 -18.98
C THR A 169 -14.39 -8.04 -17.89
N ASP A 170 -15.63 -7.70 -18.23
CA ASP A 170 -16.63 -7.29 -17.23
C ASP A 170 -16.91 -8.40 -16.20
N LEU A 171 -16.85 -9.67 -16.63
CA LEU A 171 -17.00 -10.81 -15.75
C LEU A 171 -15.83 -10.89 -14.77
N ASP A 172 -14.60 -10.74 -15.25
CA ASP A 172 -13.41 -10.71 -14.39
C ASP A 172 -13.49 -9.54 -13.40
N ARG A 173 -13.87 -8.35 -13.88
CA ARG A 173 -14.05 -7.17 -13.05
C ARG A 173 -15.08 -7.39 -11.94
N ALA A 174 -16.13 -8.18 -12.17
CA ALA A 174 -17.14 -8.47 -11.15
C ALA A 174 -16.61 -9.41 -10.04
N HIS A 175 -15.75 -10.37 -10.37
CA HIS A 175 -15.32 -11.43 -9.45
C HIS A 175 -13.96 -11.16 -8.79
N LEU A 176 -13.03 -10.50 -9.49
CA LEU A 176 -11.70 -10.21 -8.97
C LEU A 176 -11.76 -9.14 -7.89
N SER A 177 -11.05 -9.36 -6.79
CA SER A 177 -10.86 -8.35 -5.75
C SER A 177 -9.99 -7.20 -6.23
N ILE A 178 -9.92 -6.10 -5.47
CA ILE A 178 -8.94 -5.04 -5.71
C ILE A 178 -7.50 -5.59 -5.63
N THR A 179 -7.25 -6.54 -4.73
CA THR A 179 -5.93 -7.19 -4.59
C THR A 179 -5.52 -7.90 -5.88
N ASP A 180 -6.45 -8.67 -6.46
CA ASP A 180 -6.20 -9.42 -7.69
C ASP A 180 -5.88 -8.47 -8.85
N ILE A 181 -6.67 -7.41 -9.04
CA ILE A 181 -6.43 -6.44 -10.12
C ILE A 181 -5.12 -5.68 -9.91
N ALA A 182 -4.79 -5.29 -8.67
CA ALA A 182 -3.52 -4.63 -8.38
C ALA A 182 -2.33 -5.54 -8.68
N GLU A 183 -2.40 -6.83 -8.34
CA GLU A 183 -1.34 -7.79 -8.67
C GLU A 183 -1.24 -8.04 -10.19
N ILE A 184 -2.37 -8.14 -10.90
CA ILE A 184 -2.37 -8.22 -12.37
C ILE A 184 -1.72 -6.98 -12.98
N TRP A 185 -2.06 -5.78 -12.49
CA TRP A 185 -1.42 -4.53 -12.91
C TRP A 185 0.08 -4.56 -12.70
N ARG A 186 0.55 -4.94 -11.50
CA ARG A 186 1.98 -5.05 -11.21
C ARG A 186 2.68 -6.02 -12.16
N LEU A 187 2.08 -7.19 -12.41
CA LEU A 187 2.64 -8.21 -13.31
C LEU A 187 2.67 -7.74 -14.76
N PHE A 188 1.60 -7.08 -15.23
CA PHE A 188 1.53 -6.55 -16.59
C PHE A 188 2.53 -5.41 -16.80
N LEU A 189 2.69 -4.52 -15.81
CA LEU A 189 3.72 -3.48 -15.84
C LEU A 189 5.13 -4.08 -15.92
N TRP A 190 5.40 -5.12 -15.12
CA TRP A 190 6.67 -5.84 -15.19
C TRP A 190 6.92 -6.46 -16.57
N TYR A 191 5.90 -7.08 -17.16
CA TYR A 191 5.96 -7.62 -18.52
C TYR A 191 6.25 -6.52 -19.57
N CYS A 192 5.59 -5.37 -19.50
CA CYS A 192 5.85 -4.25 -20.40
C CYS A 192 7.28 -3.74 -20.27
N ASN A 193 7.78 -3.58 -19.04
CA ASN A 193 9.16 -3.13 -18.80
C ASN A 193 10.18 -4.13 -19.31
N ALA A 194 9.95 -5.44 -19.12
CA ALA A 194 10.85 -6.49 -19.60
C ALA A 194 10.93 -6.56 -21.14
N ASN A 195 9.88 -6.13 -21.84
CA ASN A 195 9.83 -6.12 -23.32
C ASN A 195 10.03 -4.73 -23.92
N ALA A 196 10.28 -3.70 -23.11
CA ALA A 196 10.30 -2.31 -23.54
C ALA A 196 11.24 -2.07 -24.73
N GLU A 197 12.45 -2.65 -24.73
CA GLU A 197 13.42 -2.50 -25.83
C GLU A 197 12.98 -3.15 -27.15
N ASN A 198 12.15 -4.20 -27.08
CA ASN A 198 11.70 -4.98 -28.24
C ASN A 198 10.35 -4.53 -28.79
N ASP A 199 9.53 -3.87 -27.97
CA ASP A 199 8.20 -3.40 -28.36
C ASP A 199 8.27 -2.20 -29.33
N SER A 200 7.39 -2.21 -30.34
CA SER A 200 7.14 -1.03 -31.17
C SER A 200 6.46 0.08 -30.37
N GLU A 201 6.54 1.32 -30.85
CA GLU A 201 5.82 2.45 -30.22
C GLU A 201 4.31 2.19 -30.12
N GLU A 202 3.71 1.62 -31.18
CA GLU A 202 2.29 1.25 -31.20
C GLU A 202 1.95 0.22 -30.11
N LYS A 203 2.80 -0.81 -29.93
CA LYS A 203 2.59 -1.81 -28.88
C LYS A 203 2.75 -1.21 -27.48
N ARG A 204 3.71 -0.30 -27.30
CA ARG A 204 3.88 0.43 -26.03
C ARG A 204 2.66 1.30 -25.71
N GLU A 205 2.09 1.98 -26.72
CA GLU A 205 0.88 2.77 -26.54
C GLU A 205 -0.35 1.89 -26.23
N GLU A 206 -0.51 0.76 -26.91
CA GLU A 206 -1.55 -0.23 -26.63
C GLU A 206 -1.45 -0.74 -25.18
N ASN A 207 -0.25 -1.14 -24.76
CA ASN A 207 0.03 -1.61 -23.41
C ASN A 207 -0.23 -0.52 -22.37
N PHE A 208 0.12 0.74 -22.67
CA PHE A 208 -0.16 1.86 -21.78
C PHE A 208 -1.66 2.11 -21.60
N ASN A 209 -2.46 1.95 -22.66
CA ASN A 209 -3.91 2.04 -22.56
C ASN A 209 -4.51 0.91 -21.70
N LYS A 210 -3.99 -0.32 -21.81
CA LYS A 210 -4.39 -1.43 -20.93
C LYS A 210 -4.03 -1.16 -19.47
N LEU A 211 -2.84 -0.62 -19.20
CA LEU A 211 -2.44 -0.18 -17.86
C LEU A 211 -3.40 0.90 -17.31
N ARG A 212 -3.80 1.89 -18.11
CA ARG A 212 -4.82 2.89 -17.72
C ARG A 212 -6.17 2.27 -17.37
N THR A 213 -6.60 1.24 -18.10
CA THR A 213 -7.81 0.48 -17.77
C THR A 213 -7.68 -0.23 -16.43
N LEU A 214 -6.55 -0.88 -16.16
CA LEU A 214 -6.27 -1.52 -14.87
C LEU A 214 -6.29 -0.50 -13.72
N VAL A 215 -5.64 0.65 -13.87
CA VAL A 215 -5.66 1.77 -12.91
C VAL A 215 -7.10 2.20 -12.62
N THR A 216 -7.91 2.36 -13.66
CA THR A 216 -9.33 2.75 -13.53
C THR A 216 -10.12 1.72 -12.74
N ILE A 217 -9.93 0.42 -13.01
CA ILE A 217 -10.60 -0.66 -12.29
C ILE A 217 -10.18 -0.68 -10.81
N VAL A 218 -8.88 -0.51 -10.51
CA VAL A 218 -8.38 -0.44 -9.13
C VAL A 218 -8.99 0.74 -8.39
N ARG A 219 -9.00 1.93 -8.99
CA ARG A 219 -9.65 3.12 -8.41
C ARG A 219 -11.13 2.87 -8.12
N ASP A 220 -11.87 2.39 -9.12
CA ASP A 220 -13.32 2.21 -8.98
C ASP A 220 -13.63 1.18 -7.89
N LYS A 221 -12.82 0.12 -7.78
CA LYS A 221 -12.93 -0.87 -6.70
C LYS A 221 -12.56 -0.27 -5.33
N LEU A 222 -11.48 0.51 -5.26
CA LEU A 222 -11.02 1.15 -4.02
C LEU A 222 -12.12 1.96 -3.35
N LEU A 223 -12.85 2.76 -4.13
CA LEU A 223 -13.87 3.67 -3.60
C LEU A 223 -15.14 2.95 -3.11
N ILE A 224 -15.36 1.68 -3.48
CA ILE A 224 -16.54 0.91 -3.08
C ILE A 224 -16.26 -0.17 -2.01
N LEU A 225 -15.00 -0.35 -1.60
CA LEU A 225 -14.64 -1.30 -0.53
C LEU A 225 -15.40 -0.98 0.76
N ASP A 226 -15.56 -1.98 1.64
CA ASP A 226 -16.06 -1.73 2.99
C ASP A 226 -15.04 -0.98 3.86
N GLY A 227 -13.75 -1.20 3.59
CA GLY A 227 -12.68 -0.40 4.18
C GLY A 227 -11.31 -0.91 3.76
N ILE A 228 -10.27 -0.17 4.12
CA ILE A 228 -8.89 -0.45 3.72
C ILE A 228 -7.92 -0.03 4.82
N TYR A 229 -6.73 -0.61 4.90
CA TYR A 229 -5.69 -0.13 5.82
C TYR A 229 -4.85 0.95 5.15
N ALA A 230 -4.56 2.02 5.88
CA ALA A 230 -3.60 3.03 5.50
C ALA A 230 -2.38 2.99 6.43
N VAL A 231 -1.20 3.27 5.88
CA VAL A 231 0.03 3.41 6.66
C VAL A 231 0.11 4.82 7.24
N TYR A 232 0.27 4.92 8.55
CA TYR A 232 0.40 6.17 9.29
C TYR A 232 1.79 6.28 9.92
N SER A 233 2.33 7.50 10.00
CA SER A 233 3.53 7.76 10.77
C SER A 233 3.20 7.74 12.26
N VAL A 234 3.96 6.97 13.06
CA VAL A 234 3.83 6.99 14.52
C VAL A 234 4.22 8.37 15.06
N LYS A 235 5.28 8.98 14.50
CA LYS A 235 5.82 10.28 14.90
C LYS A 235 4.80 11.41 14.66
N THR A 236 4.35 11.59 13.42
CA THR A 236 3.45 12.70 13.08
C THR A 236 1.99 12.37 13.40
N GLY A 237 1.60 11.09 13.42
CA GLY A 237 0.21 10.66 13.59
C GLY A 237 -0.66 10.85 12.36
N GLU A 238 -0.09 11.34 11.26
CA GLU A 238 -0.71 11.56 9.96
C GLU A 238 -0.36 10.41 8.99
N PRO A 239 -1.05 10.27 7.85
CA PRO A 239 -0.69 9.30 6.82
C PRO A 239 0.79 9.43 6.43
N PHE A 240 1.49 8.31 6.37
CA PHE A 240 2.92 8.32 6.07
C PHE A 240 3.15 8.68 4.59
N LEU A 241 3.94 9.72 4.34
CA LEU A 241 4.34 10.15 3.00
C LEU A 241 5.59 9.39 2.56
N PHE A 242 5.42 8.46 1.62
CA PHE A 242 6.51 7.74 0.96
C PHE A 242 7.09 8.60 -0.17
N ALA A 243 8.32 9.04 -0.01
CA ALA A 243 9.10 9.74 -1.03
C ALA A 243 10.48 9.09 -1.15
N LYS A 244 10.96 8.92 -2.37
CA LYS A 244 12.31 8.44 -2.68
C LYS A 244 13.07 9.55 -3.36
N THR A 245 14.25 9.87 -2.85
CA THR A 245 15.17 10.79 -3.49
C THR A 245 16.28 9.97 -4.15
N SER A 246 16.48 10.18 -5.44
CA SER A 246 17.57 9.57 -6.22
C SER A 246 18.45 10.64 -6.84
N THR A 247 19.73 10.35 -6.95
CA THR A 247 20.69 11.16 -7.72
C THR A 247 20.65 10.70 -9.17
N GLU A 248 20.30 11.60 -10.10
CA GLU A 248 20.51 11.32 -11.53
C GLU A 248 21.98 11.52 -11.90
N ASP A 249 22.66 12.52 -11.31
CA ASP A 249 24.10 12.84 -11.40
C ASP A 249 24.57 13.49 -10.06
N GLU A 250 25.88 13.75 -9.86
CA GLU A 250 26.46 14.28 -8.59
C GLU A 250 25.77 15.54 -8.02
N ASP A 251 25.09 16.33 -8.86
CA ASP A 251 24.45 17.60 -8.48
C ASP A 251 22.92 17.67 -8.71
N ASN A 252 22.30 16.66 -9.33
CA ASN A 252 20.88 16.66 -9.68
C ASN A 252 20.09 15.61 -8.89
N TYR A 253 19.25 16.08 -7.97
CA TYR A 253 18.42 15.24 -7.11
C TYR A 253 16.97 15.26 -7.58
N LEU A 254 16.42 14.08 -7.81
CA LEU A 254 14.99 13.91 -8.10
C LEU A 254 14.32 13.29 -6.89
N THR A 255 13.31 13.96 -6.34
CA THR A 255 12.44 13.39 -5.32
C THR A 255 11.15 12.94 -5.97
N SER A 256 10.79 11.67 -5.80
CA SER A 256 9.52 11.13 -6.28
C SER A 256 8.35 11.88 -5.61
N PRO A 257 7.21 12.04 -6.30
CA PRO A 257 6.01 12.59 -5.66
C PRO A 257 5.69 11.85 -4.36
N PRO A 258 5.53 12.53 -3.21
CA PRO A 258 5.23 11.86 -1.95
C PRO A 258 3.83 11.26 -1.98
N MET A 259 3.71 9.96 -1.73
CA MET A 259 2.44 9.23 -1.81
C MET A 259 2.13 8.53 -0.49
N ILE A 260 0.84 8.36 -0.17
CA ILE A 260 0.43 7.50 0.94
C ILE A 260 0.33 6.04 0.48
N HIS A 261 0.33 5.09 1.41
CA HIS A 261 0.25 3.66 1.10
C HIS A 261 -0.99 3.02 1.70
N LEU A 262 -1.77 2.38 0.84
CA LEU A 262 -2.96 1.60 1.21
C LEU A 262 -2.74 0.11 0.99
N VAL A 263 -3.29 -0.68 1.91
CA VAL A 263 -3.18 -2.15 1.93
C VAL A 263 -4.53 -2.78 2.23
N THR A 264 -4.87 -3.82 1.47
CA THR A 264 -6.10 -4.60 1.64
C THR A 264 -6.04 -5.45 2.90
N LYS A 265 -7.18 -5.94 3.41
CA LYS A 265 -7.16 -6.81 4.61
C LYS A 265 -6.36 -8.08 4.31
N ALA A 266 -6.52 -8.65 3.11
CA ALA A 266 -5.79 -9.82 2.61
C ALA A 266 -4.26 -9.65 2.69
N ASN A 267 -3.75 -8.45 2.41
CA ASN A 267 -2.31 -8.17 2.42
C ASN A 267 -1.78 -7.55 3.71
N LYS A 268 -2.64 -7.30 4.70
CA LYS A 268 -2.25 -6.65 5.96
C LYS A 268 -1.11 -7.38 6.65
N LYS A 269 -1.18 -8.72 6.72
CA LYS A 269 -0.18 -9.56 7.38
C LYS A 269 1.16 -9.49 6.65
N HIS A 270 1.16 -9.63 5.33
CA HIS A 270 2.35 -9.51 4.49
C HIS A 270 3.05 -8.16 4.65
N LEU A 271 2.28 -7.06 4.69
CA LEU A 271 2.89 -5.76 4.93
C LEU A 271 3.50 -5.71 6.33
N LYS A 272 2.74 -6.06 7.39
CA LYS A 272 3.26 -6.07 8.76
C LYS A 272 4.52 -6.91 8.93
N GLU A 273 4.62 -8.06 8.26
CA GLU A 273 5.81 -8.92 8.34
C GLU A 273 7.01 -8.34 7.61
N ARG A 274 6.81 -7.76 6.41
CA ARG A 274 7.88 -7.05 5.67
C ARG A 274 8.45 -5.87 6.43
N ASN A 275 7.66 -5.37 7.35
CA ASN A 275 7.81 -4.10 8.02
C ASN A 275 7.90 -4.26 9.55
N ALA A 276 8.07 -5.51 10.04
CA ALA A 276 7.94 -5.85 11.46
C ALA A 276 8.97 -5.13 12.36
N ASP A 277 10.10 -4.75 11.77
CA ASP A 277 11.21 -4.08 12.45
C ASP A 277 11.14 -2.55 12.37
N ASP A 278 10.16 -1.98 11.69
CA ASP A 278 10.07 -0.54 11.47
C ASP A 278 9.01 0.10 12.37
N GLU A 279 9.49 0.63 13.49
CA GLU A 279 8.67 1.32 14.50
C GLU A 279 8.14 2.68 14.00
N ASN A 280 8.48 3.12 12.79
CA ASN A 280 8.10 4.45 12.30
C ASN A 280 6.66 4.52 11.77
N TYR A 281 6.01 3.37 11.52
CA TYR A 281 4.63 3.36 11.04
C TYR A 281 3.70 2.39 11.77
N GLU A 282 2.42 2.67 11.63
CA GLU A 282 1.32 1.83 12.09
C GLU A 282 0.25 1.70 11.00
N LEU A 283 -0.53 0.61 11.05
CA LEU A 283 -1.67 0.43 10.14
C LEU A 283 -2.96 0.85 10.84
N ARG A 284 -3.66 1.82 10.26
CA ARG A 284 -5.00 2.23 10.69
C ARG A 284 -6.03 1.78 9.67
N TYR A 285 -7.16 1.29 10.15
CA TYR A 285 -8.27 0.90 9.30
C TYR A 285 -9.11 2.13 8.97
N ILE A 286 -9.36 2.33 7.68
CA ILE A 286 -10.25 3.35 7.14
C ILE A 286 -11.55 2.64 6.76
N ASP A 287 -12.59 2.89 7.53
CA ASP A 287 -13.95 2.42 7.27
C ASP A 287 -14.58 3.29 6.18
N ASN A 288 -15.20 2.68 5.17
CA ASN A 288 -15.89 3.41 4.12
C ASN A 288 -17.30 3.86 4.52
N GLY A 289 -17.82 3.33 5.64
CA GLY A 289 -19.16 3.63 6.14
C GLY A 289 -20.28 3.07 5.26
N GLU A 290 -21.52 3.27 5.71
CA GLU A 290 -22.72 2.84 4.99
C GLU A 290 -22.94 3.65 3.70
N ASP A 291 -22.50 4.92 3.67
CA ASP A 291 -22.65 5.83 2.52
C ASP A 291 -21.54 5.71 1.48
N LYS A 292 -20.54 4.85 1.72
CA LYS A 292 -19.37 4.63 0.86
C LYS A 292 -18.56 5.89 0.58
N GLN A 293 -18.51 6.82 1.52
CA GLN A 293 -17.72 8.05 1.41
C GLN A 293 -16.48 8.07 2.29
N GLY A 294 -16.35 7.18 3.28
CA GLY A 294 -15.25 7.22 4.25
C GLY A 294 -13.85 7.14 3.61
N ILE A 295 -13.67 6.27 2.61
CA ILE A 295 -12.41 6.15 1.87
C ILE A 295 -12.15 7.42 1.04
N LEU A 296 -13.16 7.93 0.33
CA LEU A 296 -13.00 9.15 -0.48
C LEU A 296 -12.67 10.37 0.39
N ASN A 297 -13.31 10.50 1.55
CA ASN A 297 -13.05 11.58 2.50
C ASN A 297 -11.62 11.50 3.05
N PHE A 298 -11.17 10.30 3.43
CA PHE A 298 -9.77 10.06 3.81
C PHE A 298 -8.79 10.47 2.71
N LEU A 299 -9.05 10.08 1.46
CA LEU A 299 -8.20 10.45 0.32
C LEU A 299 -8.17 11.96 0.09
N ARG A 300 -9.32 12.64 0.21
CA ARG A 300 -9.41 14.10 0.12
C ARG A 300 -8.59 14.79 1.20
N GLU A 301 -8.69 14.35 2.45
CA GLU A 301 -7.90 14.90 3.55
C GLU A 301 -6.40 14.71 3.30
N ALA A 302 -5.98 13.48 2.99
CA ALA A 302 -4.56 13.18 2.75
C ALA A 302 -3.98 13.96 1.56
N ILE A 303 -4.76 14.19 0.50
CA ILE A 303 -4.29 14.88 -0.70
C ILE A 303 -4.37 16.41 -0.55
N LEU A 304 -5.53 16.93 -0.14
CA LEU A 304 -5.83 18.36 -0.13
C LEU A 304 -5.29 19.08 1.11
N LEU A 305 -5.13 18.36 2.23
CA LEU A 305 -4.66 18.93 3.49
C LEU A 305 -3.25 18.48 3.84
N ASP A 306 -2.94 17.18 3.68
CA ASP A 306 -1.62 16.64 4.08
C ASP A 306 -0.60 16.70 2.95
N GLY A 307 -1.06 17.00 1.74
CA GLY A 307 -0.23 17.20 0.57
C GLY A 307 0.29 15.90 -0.07
N ALA A 308 -0.35 14.75 0.17
CA ALA A 308 -0.08 13.57 -0.63
C ALA A 308 -0.32 13.84 -2.13
N GLN A 309 0.57 13.37 -2.99
CA GLN A 309 0.47 13.52 -4.45
C GLN A 309 -0.10 12.27 -5.15
N GLY A 310 -0.55 11.29 -4.36
CA GLY A 310 -1.10 10.04 -4.87
C GLY A 310 -1.11 8.96 -3.81
N VAL A 311 -1.44 7.75 -4.27
CA VAL A 311 -1.62 6.58 -3.43
C VAL A 311 -0.92 5.38 -4.06
N GLN A 312 -0.11 4.69 -3.28
CA GLN A 312 0.38 3.34 -3.56
C GLN A 312 -0.63 2.32 -3.06
N ILE A 313 -1.01 1.35 -3.89
CA ILE A 313 -1.95 0.27 -3.54
C ILE A 313 -1.15 -1.02 -3.48
N LEU A 314 -0.95 -1.62 -2.29
CA LEU A 314 -0.09 -2.80 -2.04
C LEU A 314 1.42 -2.56 -2.23
N SER A 315 1.83 -1.86 -3.29
CA SER A 315 3.24 -1.61 -3.61
C SER A 315 3.46 -0.30 -4.34
N GLU A 316 4.72 0.14 -4.44
CA GLU A 316 5.11 1.34 -5.19
C GLU A 316 4.83 1.25 -6.71
N TYR A 317 4.74 0.05 -7.27
CA TYR A 317 4.51 -0.19 -8.70
C TYR A 317 3.05 -0.01 -9.11
N THR A 318 2.16 0.06 -8.14
CA THR A 318 0.71 0.10 -8.31
C THR A 318 0.21 1.40 -7.68
N ALA A 319 0.63 2.51 -8.29
CA ALA A 319 0.42 3.87 -7.77
C ALA A 319 -0.52 4.71 -8.65
N ILE A 320 -1.45 5.43 -8.01
CA ILE A 320 -2.43 6.30 -8.66
C ILE A 320 -2.16 7.74 -8.21
N ALA A 321 -1.95 8.65 -9.16
CA ALA A 321 -1.76 10.07 -8.88
C ALA A 321 -3.04 10.72 -8.31
N ALA A 322 -2.88 11.82 -7.57
CA ALA A 322 -3.96 12.53 -6.90
C ALA A 322 -5.13 12.89 -7.85
N GLU A 323 -4.82 13.35 -9.07
CA GLU A 323 -5.80 13.76 -10.09
C GLU A 323 -6.64 12.58 -10.59
N GLY A 324 -6.14 11.36 -10.44
CA GLY A 324 -6.88 10.14 -10.74
C GLY A 324 -7.87 9.73 -9.65
N LEU A 325 -7.78 10.32 -8.45
CA LEU A 325 -8.50 9.90 -7.25
C LEU A 325 -9.51 10.93 -6.77
N VAL A 326 -9.13 12.21 -6.77
CA VAL A 326 -9.94 13.30 -6.25
C VAL A 326 -10.01 14.46 -7.24
N GLU A 327 -11.16 15.10 -7.30
CA GLU A 327 -11.29 16.37 -8.01
C GLU A 327 -10.60 17.46 -7.19
N LEU A 328 -9.56 18.07 -7.78
CA LEU A 328 -8.90 19.21 -7.16
C LEU A 328 -9.83 20.43 -7.18
N PRO A 329 -9.91 21.20 -6.08
CA PRO A 329 -10.72 22.41 -6.05
C PRO A 329 -10.34 23.38 -7.18
N ASN A 330 -11.35 23.87 -7.91
CA ASN A 330 -11.16 24.96 -8.87
C ASN A 330 -11.75 26.25 -8.28
N TYR A 331 -10.85 27.19 -7.96
CA TYR A 331 -11.20 28.48 -7.39
C TYR A 331 -11.27 29.61 -8.43
N GLU A 332 -11.28 29.28 -9.73
CA GLU A 332 -11.40 30.28 -10.80
C GLU A 332 -12.66 31.13 -10.63
N GLY A 333 -12.47 32.45 -10.61
CA GLY A 333 -13.57 33.42 -10.41
C GLY A 333 -13.96 33.67 -8.94
N MET A 334 -13.39 32.93 -7.97
CA MET A 334 -13.54 33.27 -6.55
C MET A 334 -12.65 34.45 -6.17
N ARG A 335 -13.11 35.25 -5.21
CA ARG A 335 -12.24 36.27 -4.58
C ARG A 335 -11.20 35.56 -3.74
N GLU A 336 -9.98 36.08 -3.71
CA GLU A 336 -8.88 35.52 -2.91
C GLU A 336 -9.27 35.26 -1.44
N VAL A 337 -10.09 36.14 -0.86
CA VAL A 337 -10.57 36.03 0.53
C VAL A 337 -11.67 34.99 0.77
N ASP A 338 -12.31 34.50 -0.30
CA ASP A 338 -13.30 33.43 -0.23
C ASP A 338 -12.68 32.05 -0.47
N ILE A 339 -11.44 31.99 -0.95
CA ILE A 339 -10.71 30.74 -1.15
C ILE A 339 -10.43 30.14 0.24
N PRO A 340 -10.84 28.88 0.48
CA PRO A 340 -10.50 28.18 1.72
C PRO A 340 -9.00 28.21 1.98
N VAL A 341 -8.60 28.41 3.24
CA VAL A 341 -7.21 28.30 3.62
C VAL A 341 -6.84 26.82 3.60
N GLU A 342 -6.00 26.45 2.64
CA GLU A 342 -5.45 25.10 2.44
C GLU A 342 -3.98 25.26 2.04
N ASN A 343 -3.06 24.67 2.81
CA ASN A 343 -1.63 24.76 2.53
C ASN A 343 -0.98 23.37 2.35
N PRO A 344 -1.46 22.51 1.43
CA PRO A 344 -0.95 21.14 1.27
C PRO A 344 0.55 21.10 0.92
N GLY A 345 1.06 22.08 0.17
CA GLY A 345 2.49 22.19 -0.13
C GLY A 345 3.33 22.38 1.13
N LEU A 346 2.91 23.28 2.02
CA LEU A 346 3.56 23.51 3.30
C LEU A 346 3.49 22.28 4.22
N VAL A 347 2.29 21.69 4.33
CA VAL A 347 2.06 20.51 5.19
C VAL A 347 2.88 19.31 4.72
N ARG A 348 2.96 19.06 3.41
CA ARG A 348 3.80 18.00 2.83
C ARG A 348 5.23 18.05 3.35
N TRP A 349 5.89 19.21 3.22
CA TRP A 349 7.29 19.36 3.63
C TRP A 349 7.44 19.31 5.15
N MET A 350 6.46 19.85 5.88
CA MET A 350 6.42 19.76 7.34
C MET A 350 6.33 18.29 7.81
N LEU A 351 5.45 17.48 7.21
CA LEU A 351 5.31 16.06 7.53
C LEU A 351 6.54 15.25 7.12
N LEU A 352 7.15 15.52 5.95
CA LEU A 352 8.39 14.87 5.54
C LEU A 352 9.55 15.18 6.51
N LEU A 353 9.69 16.43 6.95
CA LEU A 353 10.65 16.81 8.00
C LEU A 353 10.36 16.08 9.33
N GLY A 354 9.10 16.03 9.75
CA GLY A 354 8.68 15.33 10.96
C GLY A 354 8.95 13.83 10.92
N GLN A 355 8.68 13.19 9.78
CA GLN A 355 8.97 11.77 9.55
C GLN A 355 10.47 11.48 9.59
N LEU A 356 11.27 12.30 8.89
CA LEU A 356 12.73 12.22 8.85
C LEU A 356 13.31 12.36 10.26
N GLY A 357 12.76 13.27 11.05
CA GLY A 357 13.21 13.58 12.40
C GLY A 357 14.60 14.22 12.41
N LYS A 358 15.31 14.09 13.53
CA LYS A 358 16.67 14.61 13.65
C LYS A 358 17.60 13.83 12.71
N PRO A 359 18.33 14.50 11.80
CA PRO A 359 19.28 13.82 10.93
C PRO A 359 20.46 13.27 11.75
N ASP A 360 20.85 12.03 11.46
CA ASP A 360 21.94 11.29 12.11
C ASP A 360 22.91 10.65 11.09
N THR A 361 22.68 10.88 9.79
CA THR A 361 23.54 10.45 8.69
C THR A 361 23.68 11.58 7.66
N PRO A 362 24.76 11.61 6.86
CA PRO A 362 24.94 12.62 5.82
C PRO A 362 23.77 12.67 4.81
N GLU A 363 23.19 11.51 4.49
CA GLU A 363 22.04 11.43 3.60
C GLU A 363 20.78 12.05 4.22
N LYS A 364 20.53 11.85 5.52
CA LYS A 364 19.44 12.53 6.20
C LYS A 364 19.69 14.02 6.40
N GLU A 365 20.94 14.44 6.60
CA GLU A 365 21.31 15.87 6.65
C GLU A 365 20.97 16.55 5.33
N PHE A 366 21.36 15.94 4.20
CA PHE A 366 21.03 16.41 2.86
C PHE A 366 19.50 16.50 2.65
N LEU A 367 18.76 15.43 2.95
CA LEU A 367 17.30 15.43 2.82
C LEU A 367 16.64 16.49 3.71
N HIS A 368 17.14 16.67 4.93
CA HIS A 368 16.64 17.68 5.85
C HIS A 368 16.84 19.09 5.27
N GLU A 369 18.02 19.42 4.76
CA GLU A 369 18.28 20.72 4.13
C GLU A 369 17.38 20.97 2.92
N MET A 370 17.23 19.96 2.05
CA MET A 370 16.37 20.03 0.88
C MET A 370 14.89 20.22 1.26
N TYR A 371 14.36 19.42 2.18
CA TYR A 371 12.97 19.54 2.64
C TYR A 371 12.74 20.87 3.37
N PHE A 372 13.72 21.34 4.16
CA PHE A 372 13.63 22.62 4.85
C PHE A 372 13.63 23.81 3.88
N TYR A 373 14.39 23.72 2.78
CA TYR A 373 14.34 24.72 1.71
C TYR A 373 12.94 24.81 1.09
N PHE A 374 12.36 23.68 0.66
CA PHE A 374 11.01 23.68 0.09
C PHE A 374 9.91 24.06 1.09
N PHE A 375 10.04 23.64 2.35
CA PHE A 375 9.20 24.12 3.45
C PHE A 375 9.23 25.65 3.54
N GLY A 376 10.43 26.24 3.48
CA GLY A 376 10.61 27.69 3.48
C GLY A 376 9.96 28.40 2.29
N GLN A 377 10.06 27.84 1.08
CA GLN A 377 9.40 28.38 -0.11
C GLN A 377 7.88 28.48 0.05
N GLU A 378 7.27 27.42 0.59
CA GLU A 378 5.82 27.37 0.82
C GLU A 378 5.42 28.26 2.00
N LEU A 379 6.22 28.30 3.06
CA LEU A 379 5.95 29.10 4.26
C LEU A 379 5.85 30.60 3.95
N LEU A 380 6.68 31.10 3.03
CA LEU A 380 6.71 32.52 2.65
C LEU A 380 5.46 32.97 1.88
N LYS A 381 4.68 32.05 1.31
CA LYS A 381 3.48 32.32 0.52
C LYS A 381 2.19 32.00 1.27
N ALA A 382 2.28 31.19 2.33
CA ALA A 382 1.14 30.64 3.03
C ALA A 382 0.31 31.69 3.78
N ASN A 383 -1.01 31.49 3.74
CA ASN A 383 -1.97 32.14 4.62
C ASN A 383 -2.40 31.15 5.69
N PHE A 384 -2.63 31.63 6.91
CA PHE A 384 -2.96 30.78 8.05
C PHE A 384 -4.22 31.25 8.75
N ILE A 385 -4.90 30.30 9.40
CA ILE A 385 -5.99 30.59 10.31
C ILE A 385 -5.42 30.76 11.72
N THR A 386 -5.69 31.90 12.32
CA THR A 386 -5.33 32.20 13.70
C THR A 386 -6.58 32.20 14.57
N PRO A 387 -6.63 31.40 15.65
CA PRO A 387 -7.79 31.37 16.55
C PRO A 387 -7.96 32.69 17.28
N MET A 388 -9.15 33.27 17.15
CA MET A 388 -9.60 34.45 17.87
C MET A 388 -10.92 34.15 18.57
N ARG A 389 -11.11 34.69 19.78
CA ARG A 389 -12.41 34.75 20.44
C ARG A 389 -12.78 36.20 20.73
N ALA A 390 -13.77 36.72 20.02
CA ALA A 390 -14.24 38.09 20.21
C ALA A 390 -15.06 38.26 21.51
N HIS A 391 -14.86 39.38 22.22
CA HIS A 391 -15.71 39.80 23.33
C HIS A 391 -16.76 40.81 22.83
N GLY A 392 -17.65 40.34 21.95
CA GLY A 392 -18.71 41.16 21.34
C GLY A 392 -18.99 40.76 19.89
N GLU A 393 -19.88 41.51 19.24
CA GLU A 393 -20.20 41.29 17.83
C GLU A 393 -19.01 41.62 16.93
N ILE A 394 -18.65 40.68 16.06
CA ILE A 394 -17.58 40.87 15.07
C ILE A 394 -18.14 41.70 13.92
N PRO A 395 -17.47 42.81 13.55
CA PRO A 395 -17.87 43.60 12.39
C PRO A 395 -17.87 42.76 11.12
N GLN A 396 -18.81 43.03 10.21
CA GLN A 396 -18.78 42.38 8.90
C GLN A 396 -17.53 42.77 8.11
N ALA A 397 -16.93 41.79 7.45
CA ALA A 397 -15.84 42.03 6.51
C ALA A 397 -16.34 42.87 5.32
N ASN A 398 -15.47 43.72 4.77
CA ASN A 398 -15.78 44.46 3.57
C ASN A 398 -15.69 43.60 2.30
N GLU A 399 -15.90 44.20 1.12
CA GLU A 399 -15.83 43.50 -0.18
C GLU A 399 -14.48 42.83 -0.46
N LYS A 400 -13.42 43.26 0.23
CA LYS A 400 -12.06 42.68 0.17
C LYS A 400 -11.77 41.71 1.31
N GLY A 401 -12.78 41.24 2.05
CA GLY A 401 -12.60 40.33 3.19
C GLY A 401 -11.94 40.95 4.43
N VAL A 402 -11.71 42.27 4.44
CA VAL A 402 -11.04 42.95 5.56
C VAL A 402 -12.06 43.35 6.62
N THR A 403 -11.83 42.88 7.84
CA THR A 403 -12.59 43.29 9.03
C THR A 403 -11.85 44.40 9.75
N LYS A 404 -12.53 45.54 10.00
CA LYS A 404 -11.98 46.65 10.78
C LYS A 404 -12.59 46.67 12.17
N PHE A 405 -11.76 46.48 13.19
CA PHE A 405 -12.18 46.59 14.58
C PHE A 405 -12.18 48.05 15.05
N LYS A 406 -13.11 48.40 15.94
CA LYS A 406 -13.13 49.72 16.59
C LYS A 406 -12.07 49.78 17.68
N ASP A 407 -11.56 50.98 17.95
CA ASP A 407 -10.63 51.20 19.07
C ASP A 407 -11.23 50.69 20.38
N GLY A 408 -10.44 49.92 21.13
CA GLY A 408 -10.86 49.30 22.39
C GLY A 408 -11.65 47.98 22.24
N PHE A 409 -11.82 47.45 21.02
CA PHE A 409 -12.37 46.09 20.83
C PHE A 409 -11.48 45.05 21.52
N LYS A 410 -12.11 44.14 22.26
CA LYS A 410 -11.42 43.10 23.03
C LYS A 410 -11.62 41.74 22.38
N PHE A 411 -10.54 41.00 22.27
CA PHE A 411 -10.53 39.61 21.78
C PHE A 411 -9.42 38.85 22.48
N ASP A 412 -9.60 37.54 22.57
CA ASP A 412 -8.54 36.62 22.97
C ASP A 412 -7.93 36.01 21.72
N LEU A 413 -6.62 35.76 21.77
CA LEU A 413 -5.91 34.94 20.79
C LEU A 413 -5.44 33.65 21.46
N ALA A 414 -5.41 32.56 20.70
CA ALA A 414 -4.82 31.33 21.19
C ALA A 414 -3.29 31.45 21.27
N MET A 415 -2.77 31.35 22.48
CA MET A 415 -1.36 31.55 22.81
C MET A 415 -0.84 30.42 23.69
N GLU A 416 0.42 30.06 23.50
CA GLU A 416 1.21 29.15 24.32
C GLU A 416 2.46 29.86 24.86
N LYS A 417 3.23 29.19 25.70
CA LYS A 417 4.54 29.69 26.14
C LYS A 417 5.52 29.76 24.96
N GLY A 418 6.15 30.91 24.78
CA GLY A 418 7.19 31.11 23.78
C GLY A 418 8.55 30.55 24.20
N THR A 419 9.47 30.41 23.24
CA THR A 419 10.84 29.93 23.44
C THR A 419 11.85 31.07 23.30
N GLU A 420 11.71 31.91 22.28
CA GLU A 420 12.47 33.16 22.12
C GLU A 420 11.69 34.36 22.65
N LYS A 421 10.37 34.36 22.51
CA LYS A 421 9.46 35.39 23.04
C LYS A 421 8.70 34.87 24.26
N GLN A 422 7.96 35.74 24.94
CA GLN A 422 7.16 35.33 26.10
C GLN A 422 6.00 34.39 25.71
N GLN A 423 5.41 34.62 24.55
CA GLN A 423 4.25 33.89 24.06
C GLN A 423 4.45 33.46 22.61
N ALA A 424 3.84 32.33 22.26
CA ALA A 424 3.75 31.82 20.90
C ALA A 424 2.29 31.75 20.46
N MET A 425 1.96 32.29 19.28
CA MET A 425 0.61 32.31 18.73
C MET A 425 0.34 31.05 17.91
N MET A 426 -0.87 30.50 18.01
CA MET A 426 -1.24 29.30 17.24
C MET A 426 -1.75 29.66 15.85
N PHE A 427 -1.25 28.94 14.85
CA PHE A 427 -1.56 29.08 13.43
C PHE A 427 -1.99 27.71 12.88
N PHE A 428 -2.95 27.70 11.96
CA PHE A 428 -3.44 26.49 11.31
C PHE A 428 -3.37 26.61 9.80
N THR A 429 -2.99 25.51 9.16
CA THR A 429 -2.88 25.41 7.70
C THR A 429 -4.21 25.18 6.99
N ASP A 430 -5.24 24.80 7.75
CA ASP A 430 -6.56 24.45 7.24
C ASP A 430 -7.65 24.53 8.32
N TRP A 431 -8.90 24.65 7.87
CA TRP A 431 -10.06 24.77 8.76
C TRP A 431 -10.34 23.49 9.55
N LEU A 432 -10.04 22.31 9.00
CA LEU A 432 -10.32 21.04 9.67
C LEU A 432 -9.52 20.93 10.97
N ARG A 433 -8.19 21.10 10.92
CA ARG A 433 -7.30 21.06 12.09
C ARG A 433 -7.63 22.16 13.09
N PHE A 434 -7.96 23.35 12.60
CA PHE A 434 -8.41 24.45 13.44
C PHE A 434 -9.67 24.07 14.22
N ARG A 435 -10.69 23.55 13.54
CA ARG A 435 -11.97 23.15 14.16
C ARG A 435 -11.85 21.97 15.09
N GLN A 436 -11.02 20.98 14.77
CA GLN A 436 -10.75 19.86 15.66
C GLN A 436 -10.19 20.31 17.01
N LYS A 437 -9.32 21.33 17.04
CA LYS A 437 -8.71 21.82 18.28
C LYS A 437 -9.57 22.85 19.03
N PHE A 438 -10.21 23.77 18.33
CA PHE A 438 -10.88 24.93 18.94
C PHE A 438 -12.41 24.89 18.88
N GLY A 439 -13.01 24.01 18.09
CA GLY A 439 -14.45 23.93 17.89
C GLY A 439 -15.03 25.16 17.16
N GLU A 440 -16.36 25.30 17.24
CA GLU A 440 -17.11 26.36 16.55
C GLU A 440 -17.11 27.70 17.30
N ASP A 441 -16.85 27.70 18.61
CA ASP A 441 -16.91 28.90 19.45
C ASP A 441 -15.78 29.91 19.16
N TRP A 442 -14.71 29.43 18.52
CA TRP A 442 -13.59 30.26 18.09
C TRP A 442 -13.77 30.71 16.65
N GLN A 443 -13.34 31.92 16.35
CA GLN A 443 -13.30 32.46 15.00
C GLN A 443 -11.89 32.32 14.42
N GLY A 444 -11.80 32.20 13.10
CA GLY A 444 -10.54 32.15 12.37
C GLY A 444 -10.22 33.51 11.75
N LEU A 445 -9.07 34.09 12.11
CA LEU A 445 -8.49 35.23 11.41
C LEU A 445 -7.48 34.73 10.37
N ILE A 446 -7.65 35.13 9.12
CA ILE A 446 -6.71 34.78 8.05
C ILE A 446 -5.56 35.79 8.04
N GLN A 447 -4.33 35.32 8.20
CA GLN A 447 -3.14 36.17 8.20
C GLN A 447 -1.88 35.44 7.71
N GLN A 448 -0.91 36.22 7.21
CA GLN A 448 0.45 35.76 6.96
C GLN A 448 1.29 35.75 8.24
N LEU A 449 2.40 35.03 8.20
CA LEU A 449 3.24 34.77 9.37
C LEU A 449 4.10 35.98 9.79
N ASP A 450 4.50 36.82 8.83
CA ASP A 450 5.51 37.88 9.02
C ASP A 450 5.09 38.99 10.00
N GLY A 451 3.82 39.39 10.00
CA GLY A 451 3.31 40.46 10.85
C GLY A 451 3.38 40.18 12.35
N ASN A 452 3.41 38.90 12.76
CA ASN A 452 3.28 38.49 14.15
C ASN A 452 4.62 38.21 14.84
N LEU A 453 5.65 37.81 14.07
CA LEU A 453 6.94 37.35 14.61
C LEU A 453 7.74 38.42 15.36
N SER A 454 7.48 39.70 15.09
CA SER A 454 8.14 40.78 15.82
C SER A 454 7.74 40.82 17.30
N ILE A 455 6.58 40.25 17.65
CA ILE A 455 5.98 40.30 18.99
C ILE A 455 5.91 38.90 19.63
N HIS A 456 5.54 37.87 18.86
CA HIS A 456 5.27 36.53 19.34
C HIS A 456 6.01 35.47 18.52
N ASP A 457 6.38 34.36 19.14
CA ASP A 457 6.74 33.15 18.39
C ASP A 457 5.47 32.57 17.71
N VAL A 458 5.61 31.61 16.79
CA VAL A 458 4.47 31.00 16.09
C VAL A 458 4.53 29.47 16.19
N ILE A 459 3.38 28.85 16.46
CA ILE A 459 3.18 27.40 16.41
C ILE A 459 2.20 27.08 15.29
N ILE A 460 2.67 26.44 14.23
CA ILE A 460 1.86 25.95 13.12
C ILE A 460 1.38 24.54 13.45
N ASN A 461 0.07 24.28 13.32
CA ASN A 461 -0.58 22.99 13.55
C ASN A 461 -0.20 22.35 14.90
N GLY A 462 -0.27 23.12 15.98
CA GLY A 462 0.04 22.63 17.33
C GLY A 462 -1.02 21.67 17.89
N THR A 463 -1.29 20.53 17.25
CA THR A 463 -2.38 19.58 17.58
C THR A 463 -1.98 18.49 18.60
N GLY A 464 -0.82 18.59 19.23
CA GLY A 464 -0.36 17.68 20.28
C GLY A 464 0.72 16.67 19.86
N LYS A 465 1.05 16.61 18.56
CA LYS A 465 2.23 15.93 18.02
C LYS A 465 3.20 16.94 17.42
N PRO A 466 4.31 17.28 18.10
CA PRO A 466 5.24 18.30 17.63
C PRO A 466 5.76 18.06 16.21
N GLU A 467 5.95 16.79 15.83
CA GLU A 467 6.46 16.36 14.53
C GLU A 467 5.44 16.57 13.38
N ALA A 468 4.17 16.79 13.68
CA ALA A 468 3.15 17.15 12.67
C ALA A 468 2.97 18.67 12.51
N GLY A 469 3.67 19.46 13.32
CA GLY A 469 3.61 20.92 13.32
C GLY A 469 4.98 21.55 13.11
N ALA A 470 5.02 22.86 13.21
CA ALA A 470 6.26 23.62 13.17
C ALA A 470 6.28 24.72 14.22
N TYR A 471 7.46 24.94 14.80
CA TYR A 471 7.70 26.07 15.69
C TYR A 471 8.59 27.08 14.98
N ILE A 472 8.06 28.29 14.74
CA ILE A 472 8.73 29.32 13.95
C ILE A 472 9.02 30.53 14.84
N THR A 473 10.30 30.89 14.90
CA THR A 473 10.77 32.13 15.54
C THR A 473 11.13 33.17 14.49
N GLU A 474 11.28 34.42 14.94
CA GLU A 474 11.77 35.52 14.10
C GLU A 474 13.13 35.19 13.47
N SER A 475 14.03 34.54 14.23
CA SER A 475 15.34 34.10 13.73
C SER A 475 15.22 33.08 12.60
N ILE A 476 14.40 32.03 12.79
CA ILE A 476 14.20 30.98 11.78
C ILE A 476 13.61 31.58 10.50
N PHE A 477 12.58 32.41 10.64
CA PHE A 477 11.90 33.01 9.50
C PHE A 477 12.82 33.95 8.70
N ASN A 478 13.68 34.72 9.38
CA ASN A 478 14.67 35.55 8.70
C ASN A 478 15.71 34.73 7.94
N LYS A 479 16.17 33.60 8.49
CA LYS A 479 17.04 32.66 7.76
C LYS A 479 16.37 32.10 6.50
N ILE A 480 15.09 31.73 6.60
CA ILE A 480 14.30 31.29 5.45
C ILE A 480 14.23 32.41 4.39
N LYS A 481 13.91 33.65 4.80
CA LYS A 481 13.89 34.80 3.89
C LYS A 481 15.24 35.05 3.21
N GLU A 482 16.34 34.93 3.94
CA GLU A 482 17.69 35.14 3.40
C GLU A 482 18.10 34.05 2.41
N ALA A 483 17.76 32.78 2.68
CA ALA A 483 18.02 31.67 1.77
C ALA A 483 17.32 31.87 0.42
N HIS A 484 16.06 32.34 0.44
CA HIS A 484 15.24 32.49 -0.76
C HIS A 484 15.43 33.83 -1.49
N LYS A 485 16.09 34.82 -0.87
CA LYS A 485 16.48 36.07 -1.54
C LYS A 485 17.59 35.89 -2.57
N LYS A 486 18.36 34.80 -2.49
CA LYS A 486 19.48 34.53 -3.41
C LYS A 486 19.02 33.96 -4.76
N ASP A 487 17.79 33.47 -4.82
CA ASP A 487 17.21 32.77 -5.97
C ASP A 487 16.12 33.59 -6.70
N ALA A 488 15.87 34.84 -6.25
CA ALA A 488 14.95 35.81 -6.84
C ALA A 488 15.73 36.97 -7.46
#